data_AF-A0A3N4IXM4-F1
#
_entry.id   AF-A0A3N4IXM4-F1
#
_cell.length_a   1.000
_cell.length_b   1.000
_cell.length_c   1.000
_cell.angle_alpha   90.00
_cell.angle_beta   90.00
_cell.angle_gamma   90.00
#
_symmetry.space_group_name_H-M   'P 1'
#
loop_
_entity.id
_entity.type
_entity.pdbx_description
1 polymer ?
#
loop_
_entity_poly.entity_id
_entity_poly.type
_entity_poly.pdbx_seq_one_letter_code
_entity_poly.pdbx_strand_id
1 'polypeptide(L)'
;EQGCSVGALALREMIDPNGDYHGVDFLYHVLQAKELSLRLEREQGHWHGGITRKITHDMIAAELWMRNLEAKATNGKYEYAILSYWRSRSIIGRVLAVVPDIHEICGWVGPCESPTGLETYRTPAALVQVHTRAPAFKLQDSAGEQQPFVPSDGRLTWEEPILPPVSEEVCVLRKLRVLSVPADVNSADPGGVVTAYRAKLDFYLLRANKVITLTLYSNSIFVAAPPCKGTHKIDPKSTSIYTRTIYEVSRLDKAELKTEGVTVINATGHGGQALARAWCAEKGTNAVVWKRDRECCFKCGLMVAGKEGLDVDVLILC
;
A
#
# COMPACT_ATOMS: atom_id res chain seq x y z
N GLU A 1 31.18 -7.05 -11.44
CA GLU A 1 30.12 -7.97 -10.95
C GLU A 1 29.15 -7.22 -10.04
N GLN A 2 28.24 -6.45 -10.63
CA GLN A 2 27.12 -5.82 -9.92
C GLN A 2 25.89 -6.66 -10.22
N GLY A 3 25.55 -7.58 -9.33
CA GLY A 3 24.39 -8.44 -9.53
C GLY A 3 24.00 -9.20 -8.27
N CYS A 4 22.76 -9.00 -7.85
CA CYS A 4 21.93 -9.99 -7.15
C CYS A 4 22.31 -10.28 -5.70
N SER A 5 21.89 -9.38 -4.81
CA SER A 5 21.53 -9.71 -3.41
C SER A 5 20.03 -9.71 -3.27
N VAL A 6 19.50 -10.37 -2.25
CA VAL A 6 18.09 -10.25 -1.82
C VAL A 6 17.71 -8.77 -1.67
N GLY A 7 18.58 -7.96 -1.05
CA GLY A 7 18.38 -6.51 -0.92
C GLY A 7 18.44 -5.72 -2.24
N ALA A 8 19.30 -6.11 -3.19
CA ALA A 8 19.31 -5.48 -4.51
C ALA A 8 18.06 -5.85 -5.31
N LEU A 9 17.54 -7.08 -5.18
CA LEU A 9 16.35 -7.59 -5.85
C LEU A 9 15.04 -7.02 -5.29
N ALA A 10 15.05 -6.71 -3.99
CA ALA A 10 14.00 -5.98 -3.31
C ALA A 10 13.77 -4.58 -3.89
N LEU A 11 14.87 -3.88 -4.22
CA LEU A 11 14.87 -2.47 -4.62
C LEU A 11 15.12 -2.27 -6.12
N ARG A 12 15.25 -3.35 -6.91
CA ARG A 12 15.81 -3.31 -8.27
C ARG A 12 15.02 -2.46 -9.25
N GLU A 13 13.71 -2.43 -9.17
CA GLU A 13 12.86 -1.56 -10.01
C GLU A 13 13.14 -0.04 -9.81
N MET A 14 13.83 0.38 -8.73
CA MET A 14 14.34 1.77 -8.62
C MET A 14 15.64 1.99 -9.40
N ILE A 15 16.39 0.92 -9.64
CA ILE A 15 17.71 0.93 -10.24
C ILE A 15 17.62 0.61 -11.75
N ASP A 16 16.71 -0.30 -12.11
CA ASP A 16 16.48 -0.79 -13.46
C ASP A 16 15.03 -1.32 -13.58
N PRO A 17 14.08 -0.49 -14.06
CA PRO A 17 12.68 -0.88 -14.23
C PRO A 17 12.41 -1.80 -15.43
N ASN A 18 13.39 -2.03 -16.32
CA ASN A 18 13.23 -2.84 -17.54
C ASN A 18 13.97 -4.20 -17.48
N GLY A 19 14.54 -4.57 -16.34
CA GLY A 19 15.27 -5.82 -16.19
C GLY A 19 14.38 -7.06 -16.06
N ASP A 20 14.76 -8.16 -16.72
CA ASP A 20 14.12 -9.49 -16.68
C ASP A 20 14.35 -10.21 -15.33
N TYR A 21 13.94 -9.60 -14.23
CA TYR A 21 14.11 -10.16 -12.89
C TYR A 21 12.76 -10.47 -12.23
N HIS A 22 12.57 -11.73 -11.84
CA HIS A 22 11.28 -12.27 -11.43
C HIS A 22 11.28 -12.75 -9.97
N GLY A 23 10.08 -13.02 -9.42
CA GLY A 23 9.94 -13.52 -8.05
C GLY A 23 10.66 -14.84 -7.80
N VAL A 24 10.86 -15.66 -8.84
CA VAL A 24 11.62 -16.92 -8.77
C VAL A 24 13.09 -16.64 -8.44
N ASP A 25 13.69 -15.60 -9.01
CA ASP A 25 15.07 -15.24 -8.70
C ASP A 25 15.21 -14.77 -7.25
N PHE A 26 14.25 -14.00 -6.77
CA PHE A 26 14.20 -13.60 -5.35
C PHE A 26 14.12 -14.83 -4.43
N LEU A 27 13.22 -15.78 -4.72
CA LEU A 27 13.08 -17.01 -3.95
C LEU A 27 14.35 -17.87 -3.99
N TYR A 28 15.00 -17.97 -5.15
CA TYR A 28 16.26 -18.68 -5.31
C TYR A 28 17.35 -18.09 -4.40
N HIS A 29 17.49 -16.77 -4.37
CA HIS A 29 18.45 -16.10 -3.49
C HIS A 29 18.10 -16.23 -2.00
N VAL A 30 16.81 -16.22 -1.64
CA VAL A 30 16.36 -16.50 -0.27
C VAL A 30 16.75 -17.91 0.16
N LEU A 31 16.54 -18.92 -0.71
CA LEU A 31 16.93 -20.31 -0.43
C LEU A 31 18.44 -20.47 -0.29
N GLN A 32 19.22 -19.88 -1.20
CA GLN A 32 20.68 -19.90 -1.11
C GLN A 32 21.19 -19.27 0.20
N ALA A 33 20.62 -18.13 0.58
CA ALA A 33 21.00 -17.44 1.80
C ALA A 33 20.64 -18.26 3.05
N LYS A 34 19.48 -18.94 3.07
CA LYS A 34 19.14 -19.83 4.19
C LYS A 34 20.05 -21.04 4.28
N GLU A 35 20.31 -21.69 3.15
CA GLU A 35 21.20 -22.85 3.10
C GLU A 35 22.58 -22.48 3.65
N LEU A 36 23.09 -21.30 3.29
CA LEU A 36 24.33 -20.78 3.86
C LEU A 36 24.24 -20.58 5.38
N SER A 37 23.17 -19.96 5.90
CA SER A 37 22.98 -19.82 7.35
C SER A 37 22.97 -21.17 8.07
N LEU A 38 22.26 -22.17 7.53
CA LEU A 38 22.19 -23.51 8.11
C LEU A 38 23.54 -24.21 8.12
N ARG A 39 24.36 -24.03 7.07
CA ARG A 39 25.72 -24.59 7.02
C ARG A 39 26.64 -23.95 8.06
N LEU A 40 26.58 -22.63 8.21
CA LEU A 40 27.35 -21.91 9.24
C LEU A 40 26.93 -22.32 10.66
N GLU A 41 25.63 -22.54 10.89
CA GLU A 41 25.13 -23.05 12.17
C GLU A 41 25.58 -24.49 12.45
N ARG A 42 25.63 -25.35 11.42
CA ARG A 42 26.08 -26.73 11.55
C ARG A 42 27.58 -26.84 11.84
N GLU A 43 28.37 -25.91 11.31
CA GLU A 43 29.83 -25.87 11.47
C GLU A 43 30.29 -25.02 12.68
N GLN A 44 29.40 -24.80 13.64
CA GLN A 44 29.68 -24.06 14.88
C GLN A 44 31.07 -24.40 15.47
N GLY A 45 31.90 -23.36 15.62
CA GLY A 45 33.28 -23.47 16.10
C GLY A 45 34.36 -23.32 15.03
N HIS A 46 33.99 -23.23 13.74
CA HIS A 46 34.92 -22.93 12.65
C HIS A 46 34.91 -21.44 12.29
N TRP A 47 36.08 -20.91 11.91
CA TRP A 47 36.22 -19.53 11.47
C TRP A 47 35.94 -19.43 9.97
N HIS A 48 34.92 -18.66 9.61
CA HIS A 48 34.56 -18.41 8.22
C HIS A 48 34.99 -17.00 7.80
N GLY A 49 35.86 -16.91 6.80
CA GLY A 49 36.26 -15.65 6.16
C GLY A 49 35.41 -15.30 4.94
N GLY A 50 35.53 -14.07 4.43
CA GLY A 50 34.86 -13.67 3.18
C GLY A 50 33.36 -13.39 3.29
N ILE A 51 32.78 -13.40 4.49
CA ILE A 51 31.39 -12.97 4.71
C ILE A 51 31.31 -11.45 4.55
N THR A 52 30.83 -11.02 3.39
CA THR A 52 30.60 -9.61 3.10
C THR A 52 29.31 -9.12 3.76
N ARG A 53 29.18 -7.80 3.95
CA ARG A 53 27.92 -7.19 4.41
C ARG A 53 26.73 -7.64 3.56
N LYS A 54 26.90 -7.78 2.24
CA LYS A 54 25.87 -8.24 1.31
C LYS A 54 25.32 -9.61 1.74
N ILE A 55 26.21 -10.56 2.01
CA ILE A 55 25.86 -11.92 2.43
C ILE A 55 25.10 -11.91 3.77
N THR A 56 25.55 -11.11 4.74
CA THR A 56 24.87 -10.98 6.03
C THR A 56 23.44 -10.44 5.89
N HIS A 57 23.24 -9.41 5.05
CA HIS A 57 21.90 -8.87 4.80
C HIS A 57 20.99 -9.89 4.09
N ASP A 58 21.53 -10.66 3.14
CA ASP A 58 20.77 -11.70 2.43
C ASP A 58 20.33 -12.82 3.38
N MET A 59 21.21 -13.24 4.31
CA MET A 59 20.89 -14.22 5.36
C MET A 59 19.80 -13.72 6.31
N ILE A 60 19.91 -12.48 6.80
CA ILE A 60 18.89 -11.86 7.67
C ILE A 60 17.56 -11.74 6.93
N ALA A 61 17.57 -11.25 5.68
CA ALA A 61 16.37 -11.09 4.88
C ALA A 61 15.68 -12.44 4.62
N ALA A 62 16.45 -13.49 4.28
CA ALA A 62 15.93 -14.82 4.11
C ALA A 62 15.29 -15.36 5.39
N GLU A 63 15.97 -15.20 6.54
CA GLU A 63 15.47 -15.65 7.83
C GLU A 63 14.16 -14.96 8.23
N LEU A 64 14.08 -13.63 8.10
CA LEU A 64 12.84 -12.89 8.34
C LEU A 64 11.71 -13.33 7.42
N TRP A 65 12.02 -13.63 6.15
CA TRP A 65 11.02 -14.09 5.19
C TRP A 65 10.46 -15.47 5.55
N MET A 66 11.30 -16.42 5.97
CA MET A 66 10.82 -17.76 6.33
C MET A 66 10.17 -17.83 7.71
N ARG A 67 10.55 -16.96 8.66
CA ARG A 67 9.85 -16.88 9.96
C ARG A 67 8.38 -16.52 9.79
N ASN A 68 8.04 -15.83 8.70
CA ASN A 68 6.67 -15.45 8.36
C ASN A 68 5.93 -16.51 7.52
N LEU A 69 6.52 -17.69 7.27
CA LEU A 69 5.81 -18.83 6.69
C LEU A 69 5.29 -19.73 7.82
N GLU A 70 4.01 -19.61 8.16
CA GLU A 70 3.37 -20.51 9.12
C GLU A 70 3.22 -21.92 8.53
N ALA A 71 3.92 -22.91 9.09
CA ALA A 71 3.64 -24.31 8.83
C ALA A 71 2.60 -24.81 9.84
N LYS A 72 1.41 -25.20 9.37
CA LYS A 72 0.40 -25.84 10.23
C LYS A 72 0.64 -27.35 10.22
N ALA A 73 1.01 -27.89 11.38
CA ALA A 73 1.14 -29.33 11.55
C ALA A 73 -0.21 -29.90 12.03
N THR A 74 -0.89 -30.64 11.16
CA THR A 74 -2.17 -31.29 11.48
C THR A 74 -1.98 -32.80 11.39
N ASN A 75 -2.13 -33.52 12.51
CA ASN A 75 -2.07 -34.99 12.57
C ASN A 75 -0.81 -35.63 11.93
N GLY A 76 0.37 -35.06 12.17
CA GLY A 76 1.64 -35.59 11.64
C GLY A 76 1.88 -35.32 10.14
N LYS A 77 1.02 -34.51 9.49
CA LYS A 77 1.26 -33.94 8.17
C LYS A 77 1.55 -32.44 8.31
N TYR A 78 2.56 -31.98 7.60
CA TYR A 78 2.81 -30.55 7.43
C TYR A 78 1.90 -30.06 6.30
N GLU A 79 0.88 -29.27 6.64
CA GLU A 79 0.10 -28.52 5.68
C GLU A 79 0.68 -27.11 5.59
N TYR A 80 1.30 -26.83 4.44
CA TYR A 80 1.68 -25.47 4.10
C TYR A 80 0.44 -24.75 3.59
N ALA A 81 0.03 -23.67 4.25
CA ALA A 81 -0.98 -22.80 3.69
C ALA A 81 -0.48 -22.28 2.33
N ILE A 82 -1.33 -22.32 1.31
CA ILE A 82 -1.00 -21.67 0.04
C ILE A 82 -1.10 -20.16 0.28
N LEU A 83 0.04 -19.49 0.23
CA LEU A 83 0.17 -18.07 0.49
C LEU A 83 0.47 -17.31 -0.79
N SER A 84 0.09 -16.04 -0.82
CA SER A 84 0.46 -15.11 -1.88
C SER A 84 1.34 -13.99 -1.34
N TYR A 85 2.24 -13.52 -2.22
CA TYR A 85 3.12 -12.39 -1.96
C TYR A 85 3.00 -11.41 -3.12
N TRP A 86 2.94 -10.13 -2.80
CA TRP A 86 2.74 -9.07 -3.77
C TRP A 86 3.84 -8.03 -3.66
N ARG A 87 4.34 -7.51 -4.77
CA ARG A 87 5.27 -6.37 -4.74
C ARG A 87 4.63 -5.23 -3.97
N SER A 88 5.35 -4.57 -3.06
CA SER A 88 4.82 -3.46 -2.26
C SER A 88 4.38 -2.26 -3.11
N ARG A 89 4.96 -2.11 -4.30
CA ARG A 89 4.56 -1.12 -5.30
C ARG A 89 3.40 -1.54 -6.21
N SER A 90 2.99 -2.79 -6.16
CA SER A 90 1.79 -3.23 -6.89
C SER A 90 0.53 -2.68 -6.25
N ILE A 91 -0.54 -2.58 -7.04
CA ILE A 91 -1.85 -2.12 -6.56
C ILE A 91 -2.37 -2.96 -5.39
N ILE A 92 -2.11 -4.26 -5.38
CA ILE A 92 -2.48 -5.16 -4.28
C ILE A 92 -1.58 -4.91 -3.07
N GLY A 93 -0.26 -4.88 -3.26
CA GLY A 93 0.69 -4.63 -2.18
C GLY A 93 0.44 -3.32 -1.45
N ARG A 94 0.17 -2.23 -2.18
CA ARG A 94 -0.13 -0.92 -1.58
C ARG A 94 -1.40 -0.91 -0.72
N VAL A 95 -2.39 -1.74 -1.07
CA VAL A 95 -3.62 -1.90 -0.30
C VAL A 95 -3.42 -2.82 0.90
N LEU A 96 -2.75 -3.96 0.70
CA LEU A 96 -2.59 -5.01 1.70
C LEU A 96 -1.51 -4.71 2.76
N ALA A 97 -0.54 -3.83 2.46
CA ALA A 97 0.55 -3.49 3.39
C ALA A 97 0.10 -2.83 4.71
N VAL A 98 -1.18 -2.47 4.84
CA VAL A 98 -1.77 -1.90 6.06
C VAL A 98 -2.79 -2.82 6.73
N VAL A 99 -3.00 -4.02 6.19
CA VAL A 99 -3.83 -5.03 6.83
C VAL A 99 -3.05 -5.59 8.03
N PRO A 100 -3.70 -5.76 9.20
CA PRO A 100 -3.07 -6.42 10.34
C PRO A 100 -2.46 -7.77 9.95
N ASP A 101 -1.35 -8.14 10.58
CA ASP A 101 -0.64 -9.42 10.38
C ASP A 101 -0.03 -9.63 8.97
N ILE A 102 -0.10 -8.62 8.09
CA ILE A 102 0.61 -8.60 6.81
C ILE A 102 1.85 -7.71 6.95
N HIS A 103 3.00 -8.20 6.49
CA HIS A 103 4.27 -7.51 6.61
C HIS A 103 4.83 -7.10 5.25
N GLU A 104 5.49 -5.95 5.20
CA GLU A 104 6.36 -5.59 4.08
C GLU A 104 7.80 -5.96 4.42
N ILE A 105 8.38 -6.89 3.67
CA ILE A 105 9.79 -7.29 3.79
C ILE A 105 10.41 -7.19 2.42
N CYS A 106 11.48 -6.41 2.31
CA CYS A 106 12.27 -6.35 1.08
C CYS A 106 11.42 -6.03 -0.17
N GLY A 107 10.49 -5.08 -0.06
CA GLY A 107 9.64 -4.67 -1.18
C GLY A 107 8.56 -5.68 -1.58
N TRP A 108 8.30 -6.68 -0.74
CA TRP A 108 7.21 -7.65 -0.88
C TRP A 108 6.27 -7.58 0.32
N VAL A 109 4.98 -7.69 0.06
CA VAL A 109 3.89 -7.66 1.03
C VAL A 109 3.32 -9.06 1.16
N GLY A 110 3.31 -9.59 2.38
CA GLY A 110 2.81 -10.91 2.71
C GLY A 110 3.23 -11.36 4.12
N PRO A 111 2.87 -12.58 4.53
CA PRO A 111 2.05 -13.54 3.79
C PRO A 111 0.60 -13.08 3.65
N CYS A 112 -0.01 -13.31 2.48
CA CYS A 112 -1.44 -13.09 2.25
C CYS A 112 -2.13 -14.41 1.93
N GLU A 113 -3.43 -14.53 2.19
CA GLU A 113 -4.21 -15.66 1.69
C GLU A 113 -4.08 -15.78 0.16
N SER A 114 -4.09 -17.01 -0.36
CA SER A 114 -4.03 -17.23 -1.79
C SER A 114 -5.23 -16.59 -2.51
N PRO A 115 -5.01 -15.84 -3.61
CA PRO A 115 -6.11 -15.34 -4.41
C PRO A 115 -6.91 -16.50 -5.00
N THR A 116 -8.22 -16.34 -5.08
CA THR A 116 -9.08 -17.26 -5.84
C THR A 116 -9.24 -16.79 -7.29
N GLY A 117 -9.48 -17.72 -8.22
CA GLY A 117 -9.60 -17.44 -9.66
C GLY A 117 -8.34 -17.70 -10.48
N LEU A 118 -7.30 -18.30 -9.87
CA LEU A 118 -6.07 -18.75 -10.53
C LEU A 118 -6.12 -20.22 -10.99
N GLU A 119 -7.31 -20.75 -11.31
CA GLU A 119 -7.57 -22.19 -11.53
C GLU A 119 -6.76 -22.85 -12.67
N THR A 120 -5.93 -22.09 -13.39
CA THR A 120 -5.20 -22.53 -14.58
C THR A 120 -3.74 -22.94 -14.35
N TYR A 121 -3.17 -22.74 -13.15
CA TYR A 121 -1.75 -23.07 -12.92
C TYR A 121 -1.55 -24.48 -12.36
N ARG A 122 -0.77 -25.31 -13.08
CA ARG A 122 -0.33 -26.66 -12.65
C ARG A 122 0.91 -26.64 -11.73
N THR A 123 1.52 -25.47 -11.51
CA THR A 123 2.76 -25.33 -10.74
C THR A 123 2.49 -24.88 -9.30
N PRO A 124 3.36 -25.22 -8.34
CA PRO A 124 3.23 -24.82 -6.93
C PRO A 124 3.40 -23.31 -6.68
N ALA A 125 3.84 -22.55 -7.70
CA ALA A 125 3.93 -21.11 -7.70
C ALA A 125 3.49 -20.57 -9.06
N ALA A 126 2.76 -19.44 -9.05
CA ALA A 126 2.33 -18.73 -10.25
C ALA A 126 2.76 -17.27 -10.15
N LEU A 127 3.42 -16.76 -11.20
CA LEU A 127 3.66 -15.33 -11.36
C LEU A 127 2.48 -14.74 -12.11
N VAL A 128 1.90 -13.68 -11.54
CA VAL A 128 0.67 -13.08 -12.03
C VAL A 128 0.89 -11.59 -12.23
N GLN A 129 0.60 -11.10 -13.43
CA GLN A 129 0.58 -9.67 -13.70
C GLN A 129 -0.81 -9.11 -13.40
N VAL A 130 -0.87 -8.05 -12.59
CA VAL A 130 -2.12 -7.33 -12.33
C VAL A 130 -2.17 -6.10 -13.22
N HIS A 131 -3.18 -6.03 -14.08
CA HIS A 131 -3.36 -4.90 -14.98
C HIS A 131 -3.82 -3.66 -14.20
N THR A 132 -3.12 -2.54 -14.40
CA THR A 132 -3.41 -1.27 -13.71
C THR A 132 -3.29 -0.09 -14.66
N ARG A 133 -4.03 0.97 -14.37
CA ARG A 133 -3.85 2.29 -14.99
C ARG A 133 -2.96 3.16 -14.11
N ALA A 134 -2.19 4.06 -14.74
CA ALA A 134 -1.52 5.12 -14.00
C ALA A 134 -2.59 6.03 -13.36
N PRO A 135 -2.46 6.40 -12.09
CA PRO A 135 -3.36 7.39 -11.49
C PRO A 135 -3.15 8.74 -12.19
N ALA A 136 -4.23 9.48 -12.42
CA ALA A 136 -4.13 10.83 -12.99
C ALA A 136 -3.44 11.75 -11.97
N PHE A 137 -2.27 12.29 -12.33
CA PHE A 137 -1.65 13.39 -11.60
C PHE A 137 -2.11 14.70 -12.22
N LYS A 138 -2.78 15.55 -11.43
CA LYS A 138 -2.93 16.96 -11.75
C LYS A 138 -1.82 17.72 -11.05
N LEU A 139 -0.57 17.51 -11.46
CA LEU A 139 0.51 18.40 -11.04
C LEU A 139 0.28 19.74 -11.76
N GLN A 140 -0.29 20.72 -11.07
CA GLN A 140 -0.25 22.09 -11.53
C GLN A 140 1.10 22.70 -11.13
N ASP A 141 1.79 23.32 -12.07
CA ASP A 141 2.97 24.16 -11.84
C ASP A 141 2.57 25.45 -11.11
N SER A 142 2.02 25.34 -9.90
CA SER A 142 1.62 26.49 -9.09
C SER A 142 2.82 26.98 -8.28
N ALA A 143 3.90 27.38 -8.96
CA ALA A 143 4.96 28.19 -8.38
C ALA A 143 4.52 29.66 -8.29
N GLY A 144 3.36 29.91 -7.68
CA GLY A 144 2.92 31.24 -7.30
C GLY A 144 3.31 31.46 -5.84
N GLU A 145 4.31 32.30 -5.60
CA GLU A 145 4.60 32.82 -4.26
C GLU A 145 3.36 33.55 -3.71
N GLN A 146 2.50 32.83 -2.99
CA GLN A 146 1.53 33.48 -2.11
C GLN A 146 2.27 33.84 -0.82
N GLN A 147 2.46 35.15 -0.60
CA GLN A 147 2.99 35.66 0.65
C GLN A 147 2.15 35.15 1.82
N PRO A 148 2.78 34.73 2.94
CA PRO A 148 2.03 34.37 4.14
C PRO A 148 1.26 35.60 4.65
N PHE A 149 -0.07 35.51 4.60
CA PHE A 149 -0.95 36.55 5.10
C PHE A 149 -0.77 36.74 6.62
N VAL A 150 -0.49 37.97 7.05
CA VAL A 150 -0.39 38.36 8.46
C VAL A 150 -1.65 39.15 8.83
N PRO A 151 -2.46 38.72 9.82
CA PRO A 151 -3.68 39.45 10.19
C PRO A 151 -3.35 40.79 10.87
N SER A 152 -3.97 41.88 10.40
CA SER A 152 -3.70 43.25 10.85
C SER A 152 -4.22 43.61 12.24
N ASP A 153 -5.22 42.89 12.77
CA ASP A 153 -6.12 43.46 13.79
C ASP A 153 -6.07 42.83 15.19
N GLY A 154 -5.18 41.87 15.45
CA GLY A 154 -4.90 41.34 16.80
C GLY A 154 -6.07 40.65 17.55
N ARG A 155 -7.31 40.71 17.04
CA ARG A 155 -8.48 39.99 17.55
C ARG A 155 -8.70 38.75 16.71
N LEU A 156 -8.50 37.60 17.33
CA LEU A 156 -8.49 36.33 16.64
C LEU A 156 -9.52 35.38 17.26
N THR A 157 -10.74 35.42 16.72
CA THR A 157 -11.69 34.31 16.88
C THR A 157 -11.25 33.20 15.93
N TRP A 158 -10.34 32.36 16.41
CA TRP A 158 -9.83 31.19 15.70
C TRP A 158 -10.76 29.99 15.93
N GLU A 159 -11.08 29.23 14.89
CA GLU A 159 -11.79 27.95 15.02
C GLU A 159 -10.88 26.78 14.64
N GLU A 160 -10.81 25.76 15.50
CA GLU A 160 -10.14 24.51 15.16
C GLU A 160 -11.05 23.66 14.26
N PRO A 161 -10.53 23.07 13.17
CA PRO A 161 -11.34 22.21 12.32
C PRO A 161 -11.82 21.00 13.13
N ILE A 162 -13.14 20.87 13.24
CA ILE A 162 -13.78 19.79 14.01
C ILE A 162 -13.29 18.44 13.47
N LEU A 163 -12.66 17.66 14.33
CA LEU A 163 -12.25 16.29 13.99
C LEU A 163 -13.50 15.40 13.95
N PRO A 164 -13.64 14.54 12.93
CA PRO A 164 -14.67 13.52 13.00
C PRO A 164 -14.38 12.58 14.18
N PRO A 165 -15.41 11.99 14.81
CA PRO A 165 -15.21 11.02 15.88
C PRO A 165 -14.43 9.79 15.37
N VAL A 166 -13.82 9.04 16.28
CA VAL A 166 -13.17 7.78 15.91
C VAL A 166 -14.26 6.82 15.43
N SER A 167 -14.09 6.26 14.23
CA SER A 167 -14.99 5.24 13.70
C SER A 167 -14.88 3.97 14.54
N GLU A 168 -16.02 3.45 14.98
CA GLU A 168 -16.14 2.18 15.72
C GLU A 168 -16.33 0.97 14.78
N GLU A 169 -16.18 1.18 13.47
CA GLU A 169 -16.28 0.12 12.46
C GLU A 169 -15.01 -0.75 12.45
N VAL A 170 -15.21 -2.05 12.26
CA VAL A 170 -14.12 -3.01 12.09
C VAL A 170 -14.23 -3.61 10.69
N CYS A 171 -13.23 -3.37 9.87
CA CYS A 171 -13.14 -3.84 8.49
C CYS A 171 -12.18 -5.02 8.42
N VAL A 172 -12.68 -6.18 7.99
CA VAL A 172 -11.88 -7.39 7.82
C VAL A 172 -11.81 -7.74 6.34
N LEU A 173 -10.60 -7.85 5.81
CA LEU A 173 -10.40 -8.41 4.47
C LEU A 173 -10.77 -9.89 4.50
N ARG A 174 -11.75 -10.29 3.68
CA ARG A 174 -12.25 -11.67 3.60
C ARG A 174 -11.67 -12.45 2.43
N LYS A 175 -11.44 -11.79 1.30
CA LYS A 175 -11.10 -12.49 0.06
C LYS A 175 -10.40 -11.58 -0.93
N LEU A 176 -9.35 -12.12 -1.55
CA LEU A 176 -8.74 -11.59 -2.76
C LEU A 176 -9.14 -12.48 -3.95
N ARG A 177 -9.73 -11.87 -4.97
CA ARG A 177 -10.13 -12.52 -6.22
C ARG A 177 -9.35 -11.92 -7.37
N VAL A 178 -8.92 -12.75 -8.30
CA VAL A 178 -8.29 -12.31 -9.55
C VAL A 178 -9.09 -12.86 -10.72
N LEU A 179 -9.38 -11.99 -11.70
CA LEU A 179 -10.13 -12.32 -12.90
C LEU A 179 -9.25 -12.06 -14.11
N SER A 180 -9.15 -13.01 -15.04
CA SER A 180 -8.37 -12.80 -16.26
C SER A 180 -8.94 -11.61 -17.05
N VAL A 181 -8.04 -10.80 -17.58
CA VAL A 181 -8.36 -9.70 -18.49
C VAL A 181 -7.97 -10.20 -19.88
N PRO A 182 -8.86 -10.10 -20.89
CA PRO A 182 -8.50 -10.40 -22.27
C PRO A 182 -7.26 -9.56 -22.65
N ALA A 183 -6.24 -10.18 -23.23
CA ALA A 183 -5.11 -9.45 -23.75
C ALA A 183 -5.60 -8.50 -24.85
N ASP A 184 -5.31 -7.20 -24.73
CA ASP A 184 -5.46 -6.30 -25.86
C ASP A 184 -4.50 -6.80 -26.96
N VAL A 185 -5.03 -7.10 -28.14
CA VAL A 185 -4.29 -7.67 -29.30
C VAL A 185 -3.12 -6.76 -29.77
N ASN A 186 -2.96 -5.57 -29.16
CA ASN A 186 -2.04 -4.52 -29.58
C ASN A 186 -0.88 -4.23 -28.61
N SER A 187 -0.73 -4.92 -27.47
CA SER A 187 0.48 -4.78 -26.65
C SER A 187 1.56 -5.76 -27.12
N ALA A 188 2.38 -5.32 -28.06
CA ALA A 188 3.58 -6.00 -28.51
C ALA A 188 4.66 -5.93 -27.40
N ASP A 189 4.56 -6.79 -26.38
CA ASP A 189 5.64 -7.03 -25.44
C ASP A 189 6.34 -8.36 -25.82
N PRO A 190 7.65 -8.39 -26.15
CA PRO A 190 8.32 -9.60 -26.66
C PRO A 190 8.58 -10.69 -25.60
N GLY A 191 8.19 -10.49 -24.34
CA GLY A 191 8.57 -11.32 -23.20
C GLY A 191 7.45 -12.21 -22.65
N GLY A 192 6.88 -13.12 -23.46
CA GLY A 192 5.98 -14.18 -22.97
C GLY A 192 4.58 -13.70 -22.58
N VAL A 193 3.56 -14.51 -22.91
CA VAL A 193 2.15 -14.21 -22.67
C VAL A 193 1.84 -14.36 -21.17
N VAL A 194 2.20 -13.36 -20.35
CA VAL A 194 1.75 -13.32 -18.96
C VAL A 194 0.28 -12.92 -18.97
N THR A 195 -0.60 -13.84 -18.59
CA THR A 195 -2.03 -13.54 -18.46
C THR A 195 -2.20 -12.39 -17.48
N ALA A 196 -2.77 -11.28 -17.96
CA ALA A 196 -3.06 -10.13 -17.13
C ALA A 196 -4.36 -10.38 -16.34
N TYR A 197 -4.37 -10.02 -15.05
CA TYR A 197 -5.54 -10.17 -14.18
C TYR A 197 -5.99 -8.84 -13.60
N ARG A 198 -7.28 -8.78 -13.27
CA ARG A 198 -7.90 -7.72 -12.48
C ARG A 198 -8.15 -8.22 -11.06
N ALA A 199 -7.67 -7.48 -10.07
CA ALA A 199 -7.87 -7.81 -8.67
C ALA A 199 -9.20 -7.24 -8.14
N LYS A 200 -9.89 -8.03 -7.32
CA LYS A 200 -11.06 -7.64 -6.54
C LYS A 200 -10.87 -8.03 -5.08
N LEU A 201 -11.21 -7.14 -4.17
CA LEU A 201 -11.09 -7.34 -2.73
C LEU A 201 -12.47 -7.29 -2.07
N ASP A 202 -12.74 -8.23 -1.18
CA ASP A 202 -13.96 -8.29 -0.39
C ASP A 202 -13.66 -7.94 1.06
N PHE A 203 -14.27 -6.86 1.55
CA PHE A 203 -14.17 -6.42 2.94
C PHE A 203 -15.49 -6.63 3.65
N TYR A 204 -15.46 -7.31 4.80
CA TYR A 204 -16.60 -7.43 5.69
C TYR A 204 -16.51 -6.39 6.80
N LEU A 205 -17.58 -5.61 6.95
CA LEU A 205 -17.72 -4.58 7.96
C LEU A 205 -18.60 -5.14 9.07
N LEU A 206 -18.04 -5.27 10.28
CA LEU A 206 -18.68 -5.97 11.39
C LEU A 206 -19.90 -5.20 11.91
N ARG A 207 -19.78 -3.90 12.12
CA ARG A 207 -20.86 -3.08 12.69
C ARG A 207 -21.96 -2.81 11.68
N ALA A 208 -21.60 -2.49 10.44
CA ALA A 208 -22.57 -2.35 9.35
C ALA A 208 -23.16 -3.69 8.89
N ASN A 209 -22.60 -4.83 9.33
CA ASN A 209 -22.94 -6.19 8.90
C ASN A 209 -23.10 -6.32 7.37
N LYS A 210 -22.07 -5.90 6.65
CA LYS A 210 -22.13 -5.75 5.19
C LYS A 210 -20.79 -6.11 4.55
N VAL A 211 -20.84 -6.62 3.32
CA VAL A 211 -19.66 -6.81 2.48
C VAL A 211 -19.57 -5.68 1.46
N ILE A 212 -18.39 -5.06 1.35
CA ILE A 212 -18.03 -4.14 0.27
C ILE A 212 -17.00 -4.85 -0.62
N THR A 213 -17.34 -5.01 -1.90
CA THR A 213 -16.42 -5.53 -2.92
C THR A 213 -15.88 -4.38 -3.75
N LEU A 214 -14.56 -4.24 -3.84
CA LEU A 214 -13.89 -3.21 -4.64
C LEU A 214 -13.02 -3.83 -5.72
N THR A 215 -13.05 -3.25 -6.91
CA THR A 215 -12.22 -3.66 -8.04
C THR A 215 -11.05 -2.71 -8.20
N LEU A 216 -9.83 -3.25 -8.19
CA LEU A 216 -8.62 -2.44 -8.24
C LEU A 216 -8.29 -2.07 -9.69
N TYR A 217 -8.48 -0.81 -10.06
CA TYR A 217 -8.26 -0.33 -11.43
C TYR A 217 -6.94 0.41 -11.63
N SER A 218 -6.54 1.23 -10.66
CA SER A 218 -5.42 2.16 -10.80
C SER A 218 -4.40 2.00 -9.67
N ASN A 219 -3.11 2.10 -10.00
CA ASN A 219 -2.04 1.96 -9.01
C ASN A 219 -1.85 3.24 -8.18
N SER A 220 -2.85 3.54 -7.34
CA SER A 220 -2.91 4.74 -6.49
C SER A 220 -1.69 4.89 -5.59
N ILE A 221 -1.25 6.13 -5.40
CA ILE A 221 -0.13 6.51 -4.54
C ILE A 221 -0.68 7.09 -3.24
N PHE A 222 -0.05 6.68 -2.13
CA PHE A 222 -0.42 7.09 -0.78
C PHE A 222 0.73 7.86 -0.15
N VAL A 223 0.51 9.13 0.16
CA VAL A 223 1.53 10.00 0.75
C VAL A 223 1.19 10.25 2.21
N ALA A 224 2.11 9.92 3.12
CA ALA A 224 1.92 10.25 4.53
C ALA A 224 1.98 11.78 4.72
N ALA A 225 1.02 12.35 5.45
CA ALA A 225 1.03 13.77 5.77
C ALA A 225 2.32 14.11 6.56
N PRO A 226 3.10 15.13 6.12
CA PRO A 226 4.31 15.53 6.81
C PRO A 226 4.00 16.22 8.15
N PRO A 227 4.95 16.25 9.10
CA PRO A 227 4.82 17.05 10.31
C PRO A 227 4.50 18.51 10.01
N CYS A 228 3.74 19.13 10.92
CA CYS A 228 3.42 20.53 10.88
C CYS A 228 4.67 21.41 10.93
N LYS A 229 4.77 22.38 10.01
CA LYS A 229 5.73 23.49 10.08
C LYS A 229 5.00 24.83 9.91
N GLY A 230 5.16 25.76 10.85
CA GLY A 230 4.63 27.12 10.76
C GLY A 230 3.29 27.35 11.47
N THR A 231 2.44 28.23 10.91
CA THR A 231 1.16 28.62 11.51
C THR A 231 0.01 27.75 11.00
N HIS A 232 -0.71 27.10 11.92
CA HIS A 232 -1.70 26.07 11.60
C HIS A 232 -3.15 26.46 11.93
N LYS A 233 -3.42 27.76 12.16
CA LYS A 233 -4.75 28.28 12.49
C LYS A 233 -5.51 28.68 11.23
N ILE A 234 -6.84 28.52 11.21
CA ILE A 234 -7.70 28.86 10.06
C ILE A 234 -8.30 30.25 10.30
N ASP A 235 -8.18 31.16 9.33
CA ASP A 235 -8.95 32.41 9.34
C ASP A 235 -10.42 32.10 9.03
N PRO A 236 -11.40 32.52 9.84
CA PRO A 236 -12.82 32.34 9.58
C PRO A 236 -13.28 32.76 8.17
N LYS A 237 -12.59 33.72 7.54
CA LYS A 237 -12.88 34.16 6.16
C LYS A 237 -12.43 33.15 5.09
N SER A 238 -11.52 32.24 5.45
CA SER A 238 -10.95 31.20 4.57
C SER A 238 -11.55 29.81 4.77
N THR A 239 -12.52 29.65 5.68
CA THR A 239 -13.12 28.35 6.04
C THR A 239 -13.73 27.62 4.85
N SER A 240 -14.22 28.33 3.83
CA SER A 240 -14.78 27.76 2.61
C SER A 240 -13.75 27.02 1.74
N ILE A 241 -12.45 27.34 1.84
CA ILE A 241 -11.37 26.65 1.14
C ILE A 241 -11.18 25.22 1.70
N TYR A 242 -11.53 25.02 2.97
CA TYR A 242 -11.47 23.73 3.66
C TYR A 242 -12.78 22.93 3.56
N THR A 243 -13.62 23.26 2.57
CA THR A 243 -14.83 22.48 2.28
C THR A 243 -14.45 21.02 2.10
N ARG A 244 -15.12 20.17 2.86
CA ARG A 244 -14.81 18.75 2.93
C ARG A 244 -16.06 17.92 3.05
N THR A 245 -16.03 16.76 2.42
CA THR A 245 -17.06 15.73 2.59
C THR A 245 -16.44 14.57 3.34
N ILE A 246 -17.00 14.24 4.51
CA ILE A 246 -16.51 13.14 5.33
C ILE A 246 -17.35 11.89 5.04
N TYR A 247 -16.70 10.82 4.59
CA TYR A 247 -17.28 9.51 4.42
C TYR A 247 -16.78 8.56 5.50
N GLU A 248 -17.72 7.90 6.18
CA GLU A 248 -17.42 6.68 6.93
C GLU A 248 -17.10 5.55 5.95
N VAL A 249 -16.18 4.66 6.35
CA VAL A 249 -15.81 3.48 5.55
C VAL A 249 -17.02 2.62 5.13
N SER A 250 -18.08 2.59 5.95
CA SER A 250 -19.32 1.86 5.68
C SER A 250 -20.17 2.40 4.51
N ARG A 251 -19.87 3.62 4.06
CA ARG A 251 -20.58 4.31 2.97
C ARG A 251 -19.79 4.36 1.66
N LEU A 252 -18.58 3.77 1.62
CA LEU A 252 -17.68 3.90 0.48
C LEU A 252 -18.19 3.25 -0.81
N ASP A 253 -19.05 2.24 -0.73
CA ASP A 253 -19.69 1.63 -1.91
C ASP A 253 -20.59 2.59 -2.68
N LYS A 254 -21.11 3.62 -1.99
CA LYS A 254 -21.95 4.68 -2.57
C LYS A 254 -21.25 6.03 -2.63
N ALA A 255 -19.98 6.09 -2.19
CA ALA A 255 -19.23 7.33 -2.19
C ALA A 255 -18.75 7.67 -3.61
N GLU A 256 -18.85 8.95 -3.93
CA GLU A 256 -18.40 9.54 -5.18
C GLU A 256 -17.29 10.54 -4.90
N LEU A 257 -16.36 10.67 -5.84
CA LEU A 257 -15.36 11.73 -5.78
C LEU A 257 -16.05 13.07 -5.98
N LYS A 258 -15.82 14.00 -5.05
CA LYS A 258 -16.27 15.39 -5.19
C LYS A 258 -15.24 16.17 -6.00
N THR A 259 -15.73 16.98 -6.94
CA THR A 259 -14.91 17.89 -7.75
C THR A 259 -14.60 19.21 -7.02
N GLU A 260 -15.34 19.48 -5.95
CA GLU A 260 -15.23 20.70 -5.14
C GLU A 260 -14.93 20.33 -3.69
N GLY A 261 -13.65 20.45 -3.32
CA GLY A 261 -13.16 20.24 -1.95
C GLY A 261 -12.58 18.85 -1.69
N VAL A 262 -12.07 18.66 -0.47
CA VAL A 262 -11.35 17.43 -0.09
C VAL A 262 -12.33 16.36 0.40
N THR A 263 -12.25 15.17 -0.18
CA THR A 263 -12.96 13.98 0.30
C THR A 263 -12.18 13.35 1.44
N VAL A 264 -12.73 13.39 2.65
CA VAL A 264 -12.11 12.79 3.84
C VAL A 264 -12.74 11.42 4.09
N ILE A 265 -11.92 10.38 4.14
CA ILE A 265 -12.37 9.03 4.47
C ILE A 265 -12.00 8.74 5.92
N ASN A 266 -13.00 8.61 6.80
CA ASN A 266 -12.79 8.25 8.20
C ASN A 266 -12.48 6.75 8.33
N ALA A 267 -11.19 6.42 8.34
CA ALA A 267 -10.65 5.07 8.37
C ALA A 267 -9.91 4.77 9.69
N THR A 268 -10.23 5.49 10.78
CA THR A 268 -9.66 5.25 12.11
C THR A 268 -10.13 3.94 12.75
N GLY A 269 -11.20 3.36 12.22
CA GLY A 269 -11.67 2.03 12.62
C GLY A 269 -10.66 0.95 12.22
N HIS A 270 -10.64 -0.16 12.97
CA HIS A 270 -9.68 -1.23 12.74
C HIS A 270 -9.81 -1.80 11.32
N GLY A 271 -8.69 -1.88 10.59
CA GLY A 271 -8.65 -2.34 9.19
C GLY A 271 -9.28 -1.39 8.16
N GLY A 272 -9.84 -0.25 8.58
CA GLY A 272 -10.50 0.71 7.68
C GLY A 272 -9.55 1.31 6.63
N GLN A 273 -8.26 1.45 6.97
CA GLN A 273 -7.27 2.01 6.06
C GLN A 273 -7.10 1.17 4.78
N ALA A 274 -7.14 -0.16 4.88
CA ALA A 274 -7.04 -1.04 3.71
C ALA A 274 -8.23 -0.84 2.75
N LEU A 275 -9.44 -0.75 3.30
CA LEU A 275 -10.65 -0.47 2.53
C LEU A 275 -10.59 0.91 1.85
N ALA A 276 -10.13 1.94 2.56
CA ALA A 276 -9.96 3.29 1.99
C ALA A 276 -8.95 3.31 0.83
N ARG A 277 -7.83 2.59 0.96
CA ARG A 277 -6.82 2.45 -0.12
C ARG A 277 -7.39 1.71 -1.32
N ALA A 278 -8.14 0.62 -1.09
CA ALA A 278 -8.81 -0.12 -2.15
C ALA A 278 -9.82 0.76 -2.90
N TRP A 279 -10.55 1.62 -2.18
CA TRP A 279 -11.52 2.54 -2.79
C TRP A 279 -10.81 3.57 -3.66
N CYS A 280 -9.68 4.11 -3.21
CA CYS A 280 -8.87 5.04 -4.02
C CYS A 280 -8.42 4.38 -5.34
N ALA A 281 -7.97 3.12 -5.27
CA ALA A 281 -7.56 2.33 -6.42
C ALA A 281 -8.71 1.99 -7.38
N GLU A 282 -9.93 1.82 -6.86
CA GLU A 282 -11.14 1.66 -7.67
C GLU A 282 -11.54 2.96 -8.37
N LYS A 283 -11.56 4.08 -7.64
CA LYS A 283 -11.94 5.39 -8.20
C LYS A 283 -10.86 6.03 -9.07
N GLY A 284 -9.62 5.51 -9.01
CA GLY A 284 -8.50 6.02 -9.81
C GLY A 284 -7.86 7.28 -9.26
N THR A 285 -7.90 7.47 -7.94
CA THR A 285 -7.37 8.64 -7.25
C THR A 285 -6.19 8.29 -6.35
N ASN A 286 -5.31 9.26 -6.12
CA ASN A 286 -4.29 9.20 -5.08
C ASN A 286 -4.88 9.71 -3.76
N ALA A 287 -4.17 9.52 -2.65
CA ALA A 287 -4.61 10.06 -1.37
C ALA A 287 -3.46 10.43 -0.43
N VAL A 288 -3.70 11.44 0.39
CA VAL A 288 -2.87 11.73 1.57
C VAL A 288 -3.36 10.87 2.74
N VAL A 289 -2.45 10.27 3.48
CA VAL A 289 -2.74 9.50 4.69
C VAL A 289 -2.37 10.36 5.89
N TRP A 290 -3.36 10.75 6.67
CA TRP A 290 -3.17 11.53 7.90
C TRP A 290 -3.51 10.66 9.11
N LYS A 291 -2.55 10.55 10.04
CA LYS A 291 -2.69 9.82 11.30
C LYS A 291 -2.99 10.79 12.44
N ARG A 292 -4.06 10.56 13.21
CA ARG A 292 -4.48 11.48 14.29
C ARG A 292 -3.39 11.78 15.32
N ASP A 293 -2.56 10.78 15.65
CA ASP A 293 -1.57 10.86 16.73
C ASP A 293 -0.17 11.27 16.26
N ARG A 294 -0.04 11.83 15.05
CA ARG A 294 1.25 12.34 14.54
C ARG A 294 1.35 13.86 14.68
N GLU A 295 2.57 14.37 14.51
CA GLU A 295 2.93 15.79 14.55
C GLU A 295 2.24 16.66 13.46
N CYS A 296 1.28 16.14 12.71
CA CYS A 296 0.54 16.85 11.69
C CYS A 296 -0.88 17.14 12.20
N CYS A 297 -1.35 18.39 12.14
CA CYS A 297 -2.73 18.72 12.48
C CYS A 297 -3.68 18.42 11.31
N PHE A 298 -4.97 18.27 11.61
CA PHE A 298 -5.97 17.95 10.59
C PHE A 298 -6.07 18.99 9.47
N LYS A 299 -5.91 20.28 9.80
CA LYS A 299 -5.80 21.35 8.79
C LYS A 299 -4.69 21.06 7.79
N CYS A 300 -3.49 20.74 8.26
CA CYS A 300 -2.35 20.47 7.37
C CYS A 300 -2.58 19.22 6.54
N GLY A 301 -3.22 18.19 7.09
CA GLY A 301 -3.67 17.04 6.31
C GLY A 301 -4.58 17.46 5.15
N LEU A 302 -5.57 18.31 5.41
CA LEU A 302 -6.49 18.83 4.39
C LEU A 302 -5.77 19.69 3.34
N MET A 303 -4.82 20.55 3.77
CA MET A 303 -4.04 21.41 2.88
C MET A 303 -3.15 20.61 1.94
N VAL A 304 -2.46 19.60 2.47
CA VAL A 304 -1.58 18.73 1.67
C VAL A 304 -2.41 17.91 0.68
N ALA A 305 -3.64 17.52 1.04
CA ALA A 305 -4.52 16.79 0.13
C ALA A 305 -5.18 17.67 -0.93
N GLY A 306 -5.52 18.92 -0.59
CA GLY A 306 -6.23 19.85 -1.46
C GLY A 306 -5.31 20.62 -2.42
N LYS A 307 -5.89 21.69 -2.99
CA LYS A 307 -5.28 22.50 -4.06
C LYS A 307 -4.00 23.23 -3.68
N GLU A 308 -3.79 23.49 -2.39
CA GLU A 308 -2.57 24.16 -1.89
C GLU A 308 -1.39 23.18 -1.72
N GLY A 309 -1.62 21.88 -1.91
CA GLY A 309 -0.62 20.84 -1.74
C GLY A 309 -0.49 19.97 -2.98
N LEU A 310 -0.84 18.69 -2.83
CA LEU A 310 -0.67 17.68 -3.87
C LEU A 310 -1.85 17.57 -4.85
N ASP A 311 -2.94 18.33 -4.62
CA ASP A 311 -4.15 18.34 -5.46
C ASP A 311 -4.67 16.92 -5.76
N VAL A 312 -4.67 16.06 -4.72
CA VAL A 312 -5.17 14.67 -4.81
C VAL A 312 -6.63 14.56 -4.36
N ASP A 313 -7.18 15.63 -3.76
CA ASP A 313 -8.56 15.79 -3.30
C ASP A 313 -9.09 14.68 -2.37
N VAL A 314 -8.23 13.79 -1.87
CA VAL A 314 -8.57 12.70 -0.96
C VAL A 314 -7.62 12.65 0.23
N LEU A 315 -8.21 12.62 1.42
CA LEU A 315 -7.53 12.46 2.70
C LEU A 315 -8.05 11.20 3.41
N ILE A 316 -7.19 10.21 3.59
CA ILE A 316 -7.48 9.04 4.43
C ILE A 316 -7.07 9.39 5.86
N LEU A 317 -8.07 9.44 6.73
CA LEU A 317 -7.91 9.67 8.16
C LEU A 317 -7.75 8.32 8.88
N CYS A 318 -6.63 8.07 9.55
CA CYS A 318 -6.41 6.87 10.34
C CYS A 318 -5.80 7.11 11.73
#